data_AF-X1EQ46-F1
#
_entry.id   AF-X1EQ46-F1
#
_cell.length_a   1.000
_cell.length_b   1.000
_cell.length_c   1.000
_cell.angle_alpha   90.00
_cell.angle_beta   90.00
_cell.angle_gamma   90.00
#
_symmetry.space_group_name_H-M   'P 1'
#
loop_
_entity.id
_entity.type
_entity.pdbx_description
1 polymer ?
#
loop_
_entity_poly.entity_id
_entity_poly.type
_entity_poly.pdbx_seq_one_letter_code
_entity_poly.pdbx_strand_id
1 'polypeptide(L)'
;MTGRKRIDVINALFDRALIARLTAQGVDEALAAASTQADGGAKLVELSILDESGLQLALDLAKKIQTDDPEIILGAGPVINAVDAKRLIEAGLEFIGGPFDAGVAKTCNLAGVLYLPLAHGPSDITAAAELAAELIRTPASRPEDLAEVLAANPGLNLVTDLLPGPEHIAPCLKAGAAVVTCPAAADAGKAADMVWEAAKARGLPLFSGVEHTGTYPLEGQDAAEIADWYVDKLGFNKFEGEGYYFVFSQGPGRIEVLSAHEPIRAHMAIKVR
;
A
#
# COMPACT_ATOMS: atom_id res chain seq x y z
N MET A 1 8.60 10.68 11.08
CA MET A 1 7.64 9.56 11.21
C MET A 1 6.33 9.98 10.58
N THR A 2 5.81 9.19 9.63
CA THR A 2 4.47 9.33 9.02
C THR A 2 3.33 9.22 10.04
N GLY A 3 3.62 8.69 11.25
CA GLY A 3 2.68 8.64 12.37
C GLY A 3 1.60 7.57 12.25
N ARG A 4 1.64 6.73 11.20
CA ARG A 4 0.73 5.59 11.04
C ARG A 4 0.95 4.58 12.16
N LYS A 5 -0.14 4.07 12.70
CA LYS A 5 -0.12 3.02 13.73
C LYS A 5 -0.09 1.65 13.06
N ARG A 6 0.34 0.61 13.80
CA ARG A 6 0.29 -0.81 13.36
C ARG A 6 -1.03 -1.18 12.68
N ILE A 7 -2.15 -0.74 13.25
CA ILE A 7 -3.49 -1.06 12.75
C ILE A 7 -3.76 -0.42 11.38
N ASP A 8 -3.21 0.76 11.12
CA ASP A 8 -3.36 1.45 9.83
C ASP A 8 -2.60 0.69 8.74
N VAL A 9 -1.41 0.20 9.07
CA VAL A 9 -0.59 -0.66 8.18
C VAL A 9 -1.30 -1.99 7.88
N ILE A 10 -1.86 -2.63 8.91
CA ILE A 10 -2.63 -3.87 8.75
C ILE A 10 -3.88 -3.65 7.90
N ASN A 11 -4.60 -2.55 8.10
CA ASN A 11 -5.76 -2.22 7.28
C ASN A 11 -5.37 -1.99 5.82
N ALA A 12 -4.25 -1.30 5.56
CA ALA A 12 -3.74 -1.12 4.21
C ALA A 12 -3.32 -2.46 3.55
N LEU A 13 -2.67 -3.35 4.31
CA LEU A 13 -2.38 -4.72 3.87
C LEU A 13 -3.64 -5.46 3.45
N PHE A 14 -4.68 -5.44 4.30
CA PHE A 14 -5.96 -6.09 3.99
C PHE A 14 -6.79 -5.35 2.95
N ASP A 15 -6.50 -4.10 2.62
CA ASP A 15 -7.18 -3.39 1.53
C ASP A 15 -6.60 -3.80 0.18
N ARG A 16 -5.25 -3.88 0.09
CA ARG A 16 -4.52 -4.15 -1.15
C ARG A 16 -4.23 -5.64 -1.40
N ALA A 17 -4.17 -6.44 -0.33
CA ALA A 17 -3.81 -7.86 -0.36
C ALA A 17 -2.47 -8.15 -1.04
N LEU A 18 -1.57 -7.16 -1.16
CA LEU A 18 -0.34 -7.27 -1.94
C LEU A 18 0.80 -6.46 -1.29
N ILE A 19 1.99 -7.06 -1.24
CA ILE A 19 3.26 -6.40 -0.86
C ILE A 19 4.22 -6.50 -2.06
N ALA A 20 4.64 -5.35 -2.58
CA ALA A 20 5.64 -5.27 -3.64
C ALA A 20 7.06 -5.36 -3.03
N ARG A 21 7.80 -6.41 -3.38
CA ARG A 21 9.17 -6.64 -2.94
C ARG A 21 10.15 -6.10 -3.96
N LEU A 22 11.02 -5.19 -3.57
CA LEU A 22 12.06 -4.66 -4.46
C LEU A 22 13.46 -4.90 -3.91
N THR A 23 14.40 -4.93 -4.84
CA THR A 23 15.84 -4.92 -4.58
C THR A 23 16.41 -3.73 -5.34
N ALA A 24 17.27 -2.96 -4.72
CA ALA A 24 17.90 -1.79 -5.32
C ALA A 24 19.33 -1.66 -4.81
N GLN A 25 20.17 -0.95 -5.56
CA GLN A 25 21.59 -0.72 -5.21
C GLN A 25 21.83 0.69 -4.65
N GLY A 26 20.84 1.59 -4.73
CA GLY A 26 20.95 2.97 -4.27
C GLY A 26 19.62 3.59 -3.90
N VAL A 27 19.68 4.68 -3.12
CA VAL A 27 18.49 5.35 -2.55
C VAL A 27 17.58 5.90 -3.65
N ASP A 28 18.14 6.52 -4.68
CA ASP A 28 17.36 7.12 -5.77
C ASP A 28 16.64 6.05 -6.62
N GLU A 29 17.31 4.93 -6.89
CA GLU A 29 16.71 3.77 -7.57
C GLU A 29 15.58 3.18 -6.73
N ALA A 30 15.83 2.98 -5.43
CA ALA A 30 14.85 2.41 -4.50
C ALA A 30 13.61 3.32 -4.36
N LEU A 31 13.82 4.63 -4.27
CA LEU A 31 12.75 5.62 -4.20
C LEU A 31 11.92 5.61 -5.49
N ALA A 32 12.58 5.68 -6.66
CA ALA A 32 11.89 5.66 -7.94
C ALA A 32 11.06 4.38 -8.12
N ALA A 33 11.62 3.22 -7.74
CA ALA A 33 10.91 1.95 -7.80
C ALA A 33 9.72 1.91 -6.83
N ALA A 34 9.89 2.38 -5.59
CA ALA A 34 8.84 2.42 -4.58
C ALA A 34 7.69 3.36 -4.97
N SER A 35 7.99 4.57 -5.45
CA SER A 35 6.98 5.51 -5.96
C SER A 35 6.27 4.95 -7.19
N THR A 36 6.98 4.26 -8.10
CA THR A 36 6.34 3.56 -9.23
C THR A 36 5.29 2.54 -8.76
N GLN A 37 5.57 1.80 -7.67
CA GLN A 37 4.57 0.89 -7.11
C GLN A 37 3.39 1.66 -6.51
N ALA A 38 3.66 2.71 -5.75
CA ALA A 38 2.62 3.52 -5.10
C ALA A 38 1.70 4.24 -6.09
N ASP A 39 2.26 4.74 -7.21
CA ASP A 39 1.51 5.34 -8.31
C ASP A 39 0.57 4.32 -8.98
N GLY A 40 0.98 3.06 -9.04
CA GLY A 40 0.13 1.94 -9.45
C GLY A 40 -0.81 1.43 -8.35
N GLY A 41 -0.84 2.05 -7.17
CA GLY A 41 -1.66 1.66 -6.03
C GLY A 41 -1.08 0.55 -5.14
N ALA A 42 0.08 -0.02 -5.49
CA ALA A 42 0.79 -0.99 -4.67
C ALA A 42 1.64 -0.27 -3.59
N LYS A 43 0.96 0.40 -2.65
CA LYS A 43 1.58 1.28 -1.65
C LYS A 43 2.43 0.57 -0.60
N LEU A 44 2.28 -0.74 -0.45
CA LEU A 44 3.05 -1.53 0.52
C LEU A 44 4.29 -2.12 -0.14
N VAL A 45 5.45 -1.61 0.27
CA VAL A 45 6.73 -1.90 -0.35
C VAL A 45 7.68 -2.49 0.68
N GLU A 46 8.27 -3.65 0.36
CA GLU A 46 9.33 -4.28 1.16
C GLU A 46 10.66 -4.21 0.41
N LEU A 47 11.62 -3.47 0.98
CA LEU A 47 13.00 -3.45 0.48
C LEU A 47 13.75 -4.71 0.97
N SER A 48 14.37 -5.42 0.02
CA SER A 48 15.17 -6.60 0.34
C SER A 48 16.55 -6.22 0.87
N ILE A 49 16.89 -6.67 2.09
CA ILE A 49 18.20 -6.49 2.74
C ILE A 49 19.09 -7.69 2.43
N LEU A 50 20.09 -7.49 1.57
CA LEU A 50 21.00 -8.57 1.16
C LEU A 50 22.28 -8.62 2.00
N ASP A 51 22.69 -7.48 2.53
CA ASP A 51 23.90 -7.28 3.32
C ASP A 51 23.81 -5.97 4.15
N GLU A 52 24.92 -5.56 4.79
CA GLU A 52 24.99 -4.31 5.56
C GLU A 52 24.70 -3.05 4.71
N SER A 53 25.04 -3.06 3.42
CA SER A 53 24.73 -1.95 2.53
C SER A 53 23.23 -1.84 2.27
N GLY A 54 22.53 -2.98 2.19
CA GLY A 54 21.07 -3.04 2.11
C GLY A 54 20.38 -2.48 3.37
N LEU A 55 20.96 -2.72 4.55
CA LEU A 55 20.45 -2.13 5.80
C LEU A 55 20.59 -0.60 5.78
N GLN A 56 21.75 -0.09 5.37
CA GLN A 56 21.98 1.36 5.26
C GLN A 56 21.04 1.99 4.22
N LEU A 57 20.84 1.34 3.08
CA LEU A 57 19.90 1.75 2.05
C LEU A 57 18.47 1.89 2.61
N ALA A 58 18.00 0.93 3.39
CA ALA A 58 16.68 0.99 4.02
C ALA A 58 16.52 2.20 4.95
N LEU A 59 17.55 2.51 5.75
CA LEU A 59 17.54 3.66 6.67
C LEU A 59 17.47 4.99 5.92
N ASP A 60 18.18 5.11 4.80
CA ASP A 60 18.20 6.35 4.02
C ASP A 60 16.96 6.49 3.13
N LEU A 61 16.44 5.39 2.58
CA LEU A 61 15.17 5.37 1.86
C LEU A 61 14.01 5.80 2.76
N ALA A 62 13.95 5.33 4.00
CA ALA A 62 12.89 5.69 4.94
C ALA A 62 12.81 7.21 5.18
N LYS A 63 13.96 7.89 5.26
CA LYS A 63 14.01 9.35 5.40
C LYS A 63 13.47 10.05 4.16
N LYS A 64 13.83 9.54 2.98
CA LYS A 64 13.46 10.13 1.69
C LYS A 64 11.97 9.96 1.38
N ILE A 65 11.42 8.79 1.67
CA ILE A 65 9.98 8.51 1.53
C ILE A 65 9.16 9.43 2.44
N GLN A 66 9.61 9.68 3.67
CA GLN A 66 8.89 10.59 4.58
C GLN A 66 8.78 12.03 4.06
N THR A 67 9.74 12.49 3.24
CA THR A 67 9.72 13.84 2.68
C THR A 67 9.03 13.90 1.32
N ASP A 68 9.21 12.88 0.50
CA ASP A 68 8.85 12.94 -0.92
C ASP A 68 7.54 12.21 -1.24
N ASP A 69 7.23 11.12 -0.53
CA ASP A 69 6.10 10.25 -0.84
C ASP A 69 5.56 9.54 0.43
N PRO A 70 4.91 10.28 1.34
CA PRO A 70 4.48 9.76 2.63
C PRO A 70 3.31 8.76 2.55
N GLU A 71 2.81 8.46 1.34
CA GLU A 71 1.78 7.45 1.10
C GLU A 71 2.35 6.02 1.02
N ILE A 72 3.65 5.88 0.73
CA ILE A 72 4.33 4.57 0.71
C ILE A 72 4.40 4.01 2.12
N ILE A 73 3.95 2.78 2.29
CA ILE A 73 4.14 1.98 3.50
C ILE A 73 5.41 1.16 3.31
N LEU A 74 6.51 1.63 3.91
CA LEU A 74 7.81 1.01 3.74
C LEU A 74 8.09 -0.03 4.84
N GLY A 75 8.43 -1.24 4.42
CA GLY A 75 9.07 -2.24 5.26
C GLY A 75 10.37 -2.74 4.66
N ALA A 76 11.09 -3.56 5.41
CA ALA A 76 12.32 -4.18 4.94
C ALA A 76 12.58 -5.53 5.59
N GLY A 77 13.30 -6.38 4.86
CA GLY A 77 13.68 -7.72 5.31
C GLY A 77 14.59 -8.42 4.30
N PRO A 78 15.24 -9.53 4.65
CA PRO A 78 15.16 -10.20 5.94
C PRO A 78 15.93 -9.47 7.05
N VAL A 79 15.26 -9.30 8.19
CA VAL A 79 15.87 -8.87 9.46
C VAL A 79 15.90 -10.07 10.40
N ILE A 80 17.10 -10.37 10.94
CA ILE A 80 17.34 -11.61 11.70
C ILE A 80 17.70 -11.35 13.18
N ASN A 81 17.69 -10.09 13.62
CA ASN A 81 18.01 -9.74 15.00
C ASN A 81 17.30 -8.45 15.45
N ALA A 82 17.12 -8.31 16.77
CA ALA A 82 16.44 -7.18 17.39
C ALA A 82 17.16 -5.83 17.22
N VAL A 83 18.49 -5.82 17.05
CA VAL A 83 19.28 -4.59 16.95
C VAL A 83 18.97 -3.88 15.62
N ASP A 84 19.00 -4.63 14.52
CA ASP A 84 18.68 -4.07 13.19
C ASP A 84 17.19 -3.74 13.06
N ALA A 85 16.31 -4.56 13.64
CA ALA A 85 14.89 -4.24 13.72
C ALA A 85 14.65 -2.89 14.41
N LYS A 86 15.29 -2.66 15.56
CA LYS A 86 15.19 -1.39 16.28
C LYS A 86 15.68 -0.21 15.45
N ARG A 87 16.83 -0.34 14.77
CA ARG A 87 17.39 0.72 13.91
C ARG A 87 16.42 1.10 12.78
N LEU A 88 15.83 0.10 12.13
CA LEU A 88 14.87 0.31 11.04
C LEU A 88 13.58 0.97 11.53
N ILE A 89 13.05 0.52 12.67
CA ILE A 89 11.88 1.13 13.32
C ILE A 89 12.15 2.60 13.66
N GLU A 90 13.31 2.92 14.22
CA GLU A 90 13.70 4.29 14.57
C GLU A 90 13.85 5.20 13.32
N ALA A 91 14.25 4.63 12.18
CA ALA A 91 14.26 5.34 10.90
C ALA A 91 12.85 5.58 10.32
N GLY A 92 11.84 4.89 10.84
CA GLY A 92 10.43 5.04 10.47
C GLY A 92 9.92 3.98 9.49
N LEU A 93 10.52 2.79 9.46
CA LEU A 93 9.91 1.64 8.79
C LEU A 93 8.67 1.16 9.55
N GLU A 94 7.67 0.75 8.80
CA GLU A 94 6.31 0.51 9.29
C GLU A 94 5.95 -0.97 9.34
N PHE A 95 6.77 -1.82 8.72
CA PHE A 95 6.80 -3.26 8.99
C PHE A 95 8.19 -3.86 8.80
N ILE A 96 8.46 -4.96 9.49
CA ILE A 96 9.72 -5.69 9.44
C ILE A 96 9.46 -7.12 8.95
N GLY A 97 10.20 -7.56 7.94
CA GLY A 97 10.13 -8.92 7.40
C GLY A 97 11.41 -9.71 7.69
N GLY A 98 11.32 -11.04 7.73
CA GLY A 98 12.48 -11.92 7.90
C GLY A 98 12.08 -13.28 8.49
N PRO A 99 13.01 -14.24 8.59
CA PRO A 99 12.77 -15.49 9.32
C PRO A 99 12.21 -15.22 10.72
N PHE A 100 11.39 -16.13 11.24
CA PHE A 100 10.87 -15.99 12.60
C PHE A 100 12.01 -15.83 13.63
N ASP A 101 11.99 -14.71 14.35
CA ASP A 101 12.87 -14.42 15.48
C ASP A 101 12.07 -13.77 16.62
N ALA A 102 12.12 -14.39 17.80
CA ALA A 102 11.37 -13.92 18.96
C ALA A 102 11.85 -12.54 19.46
N GLY A 103 13.12 -12.19 19.24
CA GLY A 103 13.68 -10.88 19.58
C GLY A 103 13.14 -9.77 18.69
N VAL A 104 13.09 -10.02 17.38
CA VAL A 104 12.47 -9.13 16.38
C VAL A 104 10.98 -8.96 16.68
N ALA A 105 10.26 -10.05 16.93
CA ALA A 105 8.83 -10.02 17.28
C ALA A 105 8.56 -9.13 18.50
N LYS A 106 9.30 -9.34 19.61
CA LYS A 106 9.17 -8.53 20.83
C LYS A 106 9.50 -7.05 20.58
N THR A 107 10.55 -6.78 19.79
CA THR A 107 10.96 -5.42 19.45
C THR A 107 9.88 -4.69 18.65
N CYS A 108 9.32 -5.34 17.62
CA CYS A 108 8.24 -4.79 16.82
C CYS A 108 6.96 -4.59 17.65
N ASN A 109 6.62 -5.56 18.50
CA ASN A 109 5.46 -5.48 19.39
C ASN A 109 5.55 -4.30 20.37
N LEU A 110 6.70 -4.12 21.03
CA LEU A 110 6.93 -2.99 21.94
C LEU A 110 6.85 -1.64 21.23
N ALA A 111 7.31 -1.57 19.98
CA ALA A 111 7.27 -0.35 19.17
C ALA A 111 5.90 -0.09 18.51
N GLY A 112 4.98 -1.06 18.51
CA GLY A 112 3.74 -0.97 17.74
C GLY A 112 4.00 -0.95 16.22
N VAL A 113 5.02 -1.68 15.76
CA VAL A 113 5.33 -1.88 14.34
C VAL A 113 4.94 -3.31 13.94
N LEU A 114 4.46 -3.49 12.71
CA LEU A 114 4.08 -4.81 12.22
C LEU A 114 5.32 -5.68 12.02
N TYR A 115 5.27 -6.91 12.52
CA TYR A 115 6.24 -7.95 12.18
C TYR A 115 5.59 -8.96 11.23
N LEU A 116 6.25 -9.25 10.11
CA LEU A 116 5.84 -10.23 9.11
C LEU A 116 6.87 -11.38 9.07
N PRO A 117 6.84 -12.31 10.05
CA PRO A 117 7.77 -13.43 10.11
C PRO A 117 7.55 -14.41 8.96
N LEU A 118 8.63 -14.85 8.32
CA LEU A 118 8.67 -16.05 7.49
C LEU A 118 8.82 -17.28 8.40
N ALA A 119 7.78 -18.08 8.47
CA ALA A 119 7.75 -19.34 9.18
C ALA A 119 8.13 -20.48 8.22
N HIS A 120 9.21 -21.20 8.51
CA HIS A 120 9.68 -22.31 7.66
C HIS A 120 9.00 -23.65 8.00
N GLY A 121 8.23 -23.71 9.08
CA GLY A 121 7.45 -24.89 9.44
C GLY A 121 6.45 -24.64 10.59
N PRO A 122 5.71 -25.68 11.01
CA PRO A 122 4.63 -25.57 12.01
C PRO A 122 5.06 -24.98 13.36
N SER A 123 6.29 -25.28 13.80
CA SER A 123 6.84 -24.73 15.04
C SER A 123 7.00 -23.21 14.98
N ASP A 124 7.47 -22.69 13.84
CA ASP A 124 7.62 -21.24 13.64
C ASP A 124 6.25 -20.56 13.57
N ILE A 125 5.27 -21.17 12.90
CA ILE A 125 3.89 -20.67 12.83
C ILE A 125 3.30 -20.56 14.24
N THR A 126 3.44 -21.63 15.04
CA THR A 126 2.94 -21.66 16.42
C THR A 126 3.61 -20.60 17.27
N ALA A 127 4.95 -20.50 17.22
CA ALA A 127 5.70 -19.52 18.00
C ALA A 127 5.40 -18.07 17.59
N ALA A 128 5.19 -17.81 16.30
CA ALA A 128 4.77 -16.50 15.80
C ALA A 128 3.35 -16.13 16.29
N ALA A 129 2.42 -17.09 16.26
CA ALA A 129 1.06 -16.90 16.77
C ALA A 129 1.04 -16.65 18.30
N GLU A 130 1.86 -17.37 19.07
CA GLU A 130 2.01 -17.16 20.53
C GLU A 130 2.53 -15.76 20.88
N LEU A 131 3.32 -15.16 19.99
CA LEU A 131 3.79 -13.77 20.10
C LEU A 131 2.85 -12.75 19.44
N ALA A 132 1.62 -13.17 19.12
CA ALA A 132 0.56 -12.36 18.54
C ALA A 132 0.93 -11.70 17.20
N ALA A 133 1.69 -12.40 16.34
CA ALA A 133 1.86 -11.97 14.96
C ALA A 133 0.50 -12.02 14.23
N GLU A 134 0.04 -10.89 13.71
CA GLU A 134 -1.27 -10.82 13.03
C GLU A 134 -1.22 -11.43 11.63
N LEU A 135 -0.05 -11.42 10.99
CA LEU A 135 0.24 -12.01 9.69
C LEU A 135 1.51 -12.87 9.78
N ILE A 136 1.47 -14.07 9.21
CA ILE A 136 2.61 -14.99 9.19
C ILE A 136 2.88 -15.38 7.74
N ARG A 137 4.10 -15.14 7.25
CA ARG A 137 4.53 -15.50 5.90
C ARG A 137 4.93 -16.98 5.86
N THR A 138 4.50 -17.70 4.83
CA THR A 138 4.82 -19.11 4.56
C THR A 138 5.58 -19.23 3.23
N PRO A 139 6.49 -20.22 3.09
CA PRO A 139 7.13 -20.54 1.81
C PRO A 139 6.20 -21.25 0.81
N ALA A 140 4.96 -21.59 1.21
CA ALA A 140 3.98 -22.30 0.38
C ALA A 140 3.46 -21.42 -0.76
N SER A 141 4.17 -21.41 -1.89
CA SER A 141 3.92 -20.55 -3.05
C SER A 141 2.86 -21.04 -4.03
N ARG A 142 2.30 -22.24 -3.81
CA ARG A 142 1.24 -22.82 -4.65
C ARG A 142 -0.09 -22.87 -3.90
N PRO A 143 -1.23 -22.67 -4.59
CA PRO A 143 -2.56 -22.72 -3.97
C PRO A 143 -2.84 -24.01 -3.18
N GLU A 144 -2.41 -25.16 -3.70
CA GLU A 144 -2.59 -26.46 -3.05
C GLU A 144 -1.79 -26.58 -1.75
N ASP A 145 -0.53 -26.15 -1.75
CA ASP A 145 0.35 -26.17 -0.58
C ASP A 145 -0.17 -25.20 0.48
N LEU A 146 -0.61 -24.01 0.06
CA LEU A 146 -1.18 -23.00 0.95
C LEU A 146 -2.47 -23.49 1.61
N ALA A 147 -3.35 -24.17 0.87
CA ALA A 147 -4.60 -24.71 1.41
C ALA A 147 -4.34 -25.74 2.52
N GLU A 148 -3.29 -26.56 2.39
CA GLU A 148 -2.87 -27.50 3.44
C GLU A 148 -2.41 -26.77 4.71
N VAL A 149 -1.55 -25.75 4.56
CA VAL A 149 -1.08 -24.95 5.71
C VAL A 149 -2.24 -24.21 6.38
N LEU A 150 -3.18 -23.65 5.60
CA LEU A 150 -4.38 -22.99 6.14
C LEU A 150 -5.30 -23.95 6.88
N ALA A 151 -5.51 -25.15 6.35
CA ALA A 151 -6.34 -26.18 6.98
C ALA A 151 -5.78 -26.61 8.35
N ALA A 152 -4.44 -26.65 8.48
CA ALA A 152 -3.76 -26.94 9.73
C ALA A 152 -3.77 -25.77 10.74
N ASN A 153 -4.02 -24.54 10.27
CA ASN A 153 -3.90 -23.31 11.07
C ASN A 153 -5.16 -22.43 10.94
N PRO A 154 -6.35 -22.94 11.31
CA PRO A 154 -7.59 -22.22 11.13
C PRO A 154 -7.58 -20.90 11.93
N GLY A 155 -7.90 -19.79 11.25
CA GLY A 155 -8.01 -18.46 11.86
C GLY A 155 -6.72 -17.63 11.85
N LEU A 156 -5.59 -18.18 11.39
CA LEU A 156 -4.38 -17.39 11.16
C LEU A 156 -4.42 -16.70 9.79
N ASN A 157 -3.90 -15.48 9.71
CA ASN A 157 -3.71 -14.80 8.43
C ASN A 157 -2.36 -15.18 7.84
N LEU A 158 -2.37 -16.03 6.82
CA LEU A 158 -1.16 -16.45 6.14
C LEU A 158 -0.86 -15.55 4.93
N VAL A 159 0.41 -15.20 4.79
CA VAL A 159 0.96 -14.46 3.66
C VAL A 159 1.82 -15.42 2.84
N THR A 160 1.72 -15.38 1.52
CA THR A 160 2.57 -16.23 0.67
C THR A 160 3.43 -15.40 -0.27
N ASP A 161 4.66 -15.87 -0.48
CA ASP A 161 5.50 -15.41 -1.59
C ASP A 161 5.00 -16.05 -2.88
N LEU A 162 4.80 -15.26 -3.92
CA LEU A 162 4.31 -15.75 -5.21
C LEU A 162 5.44 -16.26 -6.09
N LEU A 163 5.09 -17.23 -6.93
CA LEU A 163 5.84 -17.49 -8.15
C LEU A 163 5.81 -16.23 -9.04
N PRO A 164 6.86 -15.97 -9.84
CA PRO A 164 6.90 -14.82 -10.72
C PRO A 164 5.68 -14.78 -11.66
N GLY A 165 5.06 -13.60 -11.79
CA GLY A 165 3.94 -13.34 -12.72
C GLY A 165 2.60 -13.04 -12.01
N PRO A 166 1.84 -12.04 -12.47
CA PRO A 166 0.57 -11.63 -11.85
C PRO A 166 -0.52 -12.73 -11.90
N GLU A 167 -0.40 -13.69 -12.81
CA GLU A 167 -1.31 -14.83 -12.93
C GLU A 167 -1.37 -15.71 -11.67
N HIS A 168 -0.35 -15.63 -10.80
CA HIS A 168 -0.30 -16.39 -9.54
C HIS A 168 -0.99 -15.68 -8.37
N ILE A 169 -1.32 -14.38 -8.50
CA ILE A 169 -1.98 -13.59 -7.44
C ILE A 169 -3.36 -14.16 -7.13
N ALA A 170 -4.21 -14.25 -8.15
CA ALA A 170 -5.61 -14.62 -7.94
C ALA A 170 -5.80 -16.06 -7.42
N PRO A 171 -5.07 -17.08 -7.91
CA PRO A 171 -5.14 -18.42 -7.34
C PRO A 171 -4.79 -18.49 -5.85
N CYS A 172 -3.71 -17.82 -5.41
CA CYS A 172 -3.28 -17.88 -4.01
C CYS A 172 -4.25 -17.15 -3.07
N LEU A 173 -4.78 -16.00 -3.49
CA LEU A 173 -5.79 -15.28 -2.71
C LEU A 173 -7.11 -16.08 -2.61
N LYS A 174 -7.52 -16.76 -3.69
CA LYS A 174 -8.70 -17.64 -3.68
C LYS A 174 -8.51 -18.89 -2.81
N ALA A 175 -7.27 -19.38 -2.67
CA ALA A 175 -6.93 -20.46 -1.76
C ALA A 175 -6.98 -20.04 -0.27
N GLY A 176 -7.04 -18.72 0.00
CA GLY A 176 -7.22 -18.18 1.35
C GLY A 176 -6.01 -17.42 1.88
N ALA A 177 -5.01 -17.09 1.05
CA ALA A 177 -3.97 -16.15 1.46
C ALA A 177 -4.62 -14.81 1.87
N ALA A 178 -4.20 -14.29 3.01
CA ALA A 178 -4.62 -12.96 3.45
C ALA A 178 -3.99 -11.87 2.58
N VAL A 179 -2.71 -12.06 2.24
CA VAL A 179 -1.86 -11.15 1.47
C VAL A 179 -0.91 -11.99 0.63
N VAL A 180 -0.53 -11.50 -0.54
CA VAL A 180 0.55 -12.08 -1.35
C VAL A 180 1.74 -11.13 -1.41
N THR A 181 2.94 -11.68 -1.49
CA THR A 181 4.14 -10.90 -1.82
C THR A 181 4.58 -11.24 -3.23
N CYS A 182 5.07 -10.23 -3.95
CA CYS A 182 5.45 -10.36 -5.35
C CYS A 182 6.61 -9.42 -5.65
N PRO A 183 7.46 -9.73 -6.62
CA PRO A 183 8.44 -8.77 -7.12
C PRO A 183 7.76 -7.46 -7.55
N ALA A 184 8.42 -6.34 -7.28
CA ALA A 184 7.97 -5.03 -7.74
C ALA A 184 7.81 -5.01 -9.27
N ALA A 185 6.76 -4.34 -9.72
CA ALA A 185 6.44 -4.22 -11.13
C ALA A 185 7.43 -3.31 -11.86
N ALA A 186 7.59 -3.53 -13.16
CA ALA A 186 8.49 -2.73 -14.00
C ALA A 186 7.99 -1.29 -14.25
N ASP A 187 6.69 -1.04 -14.10
CA ASP A 187 6.04 0.24 -14.32
C ASP A 187 4.73 0.33 -13.51
N ALA A 188 4.19 1.55 -13.38
CA ALA A 188 2.99 1.81 -12.59
C ALA A 188 1.73 1.12 -13.16
N GLY A 189 1.65 0.91 -14.48
CA GLY A 189 0.53 0.20 -15.12
C GLY A 189 0.50 -1.27 -14.71
N LYS A 190 1.65 -1.94 -14.70
CA LYS A 190 1.77 -3.31 -14.21
C LYS A 190 1.54 -3.43 -12.71
N ALA A 191 1.97 -2.44 -11.92
CA ALA A 191 1.65 -2.40 -10.49
C ALA A 191 0.12 -2.30 -10.29
N ALA A 192 -0.58 -1.48 -11.10
CA ALA A 192 -2.03 -1.41 -11.09
C ALA A 192 -2.70 -2.73 -11.49
N ASP A 193 -2.19 -3.42 -12.54
CA ASP A 193 -2.69 -4.74 -12.92
C ASP A 193 -2.62 -5.75 -11.76
N MET A 194 -1.54 -5.72 -10.98
CA MET A 194 -1.37 -6.60 -9.81
C MET A 194 -2.38 -6.28 -8.70
N VAL A 195 -2.60 -5.00 -8.41
CA VAL A 195 -3.63 -4.55 -7.45
C VAL A 195 -5.02 -4.94 -7.93
N TRP A 196 -5.29 -4.84 -9.23
CA TRP A 196 -6.57 -5.22 -9.83
C TRP A 196 -6.84 -6.72 -9.74
N GLU A 197 -5.85 -7.55 -10.06
CA GLU A 197 -5.98 -9.01 -9.92
C GLU A 197 -6.21 -9.40 -8.45
N ALA A 198 -5.55 -8.72 -7.51
CA ALA A 198 -5.78 -8.95 -6.08
C ALA A 198 -7.22 -8.57 -5.66
N ALA A 199 -7.71 -7.39 -6.07
CA ALA A 199 -9.06 -6.94 -5.78
C ALA A 199 -10.12 -7.88 -6.37
N LYS A 200 -9.96 -8.26 -7.63
CA LYS A 200 -10.84 -9.19 -8.35
C LYS A 200 -10.88 -10.57 -7.71
N ALA A 201 -9.72 -11.09 -7.28
CA ALA A 201 -9.65 -12.37 -6.58
C ALA A 201 -10.44 -12.38 -5.27
N ARG A 202 -10.55 -11.22 -4.61
CA ARG A 202 -11.29 -11.03 -3.36
C ARG A 202 -12.74 -10.56 -3.56
N GLY A 203 -13.21 -10.46 -4.81
CA GLY A 203 -14.56 -10.00 -5.13
C GLY A 203 -14.80 -8.53 -4.79
N LEU A 204 -13.73 -7.72 -4.67
CA LEU A 204 -13.84 -6.30 -4.39
C LEU A 204 -14.09 -5.52 -5.69
N PRO A 205 -15.00 -4.54 -5.69
CA PRO A 205 -15.22 -3.71 -6.86
C PRO A 205 -14.02 -2.79 -7.11
N LEU A 206 -13.62 -2.66 -8.38
CA LEU A 206 -12.57 -1.74 -8.81
C LEU A 206 -13.01 -0.28 -8.64
N PHE A 207 -14.27 0.00 -8.95
CA PHE A 207 -14.91 1.28 -8.65
C PHE A 207 -15.15 1.37 -7.14
N SER A 208 -14.43 2.26 -6.48
CA SER A 208 -14.59 2.54 -5.04
C SER A 208 -15.39 3.82 -4.78
N GLY A 209 -15.68 4.61 -5.82
CA GLY A 209 -16.58 5.75 -5.75
C GLY A 209 -16.31 6.81 -6.80
N VAL A 210 -17.00 7.93 -6.67
CA VAL A 210 -16.70 9.17 -7.42
C VAL A 210 -15.82 10.03 -6.53
N GLU A 211 -14.72 10.54 -7.10
CA GLU A 211 -13.85 11.51 -6.44
C GLU A 211 -14.47 12.89 -6.52
N HIS A 212 -14.70 13.36 -7.74
CA HIS A 212 -15.39 14.61 -8.01
C HIS A 212 -16.10 14.57 -9.37
N THR A 213 -17.08 15.45 -9.52
CA THR A 213 -17.65 15.80 -10.82
C THR A 213 -17.07 17.11 -11.29
N GLY A 214 -16.62 17.18 -12.53
CA GLY A 214 -16.13 18.41 -13.14
C GLY A 214 -17.17 19.03 -14.07
N THR A 215 -17.21 20.35 -14.11
CA THR A 215 -18.04 21.14 -15.03
C THR A 215 -17.20 22.18 -15.74
N TYR A 216 -17.53 22.45 -17.00
CA TYR A 216 -16.83 23.40 -17.84
C TYR A 216 -17.72 24.62 -18.12
N PRO A 217 -17.18 25.85 -18.05
CA PRO A 217 -17.90 27.05 -18.44
C PRO A 217 -18.30 26.99 -19.91
N LEU A 218 -19.52 27.45 -20.22
CA LEU A 218 -19.92 27.72 -21.60
C LEU A 218 -19.19 28.96 -22.14
N GLU A 219 -19.20 29.14 -23.45
CA GLU A 219 -18.55 30.29 -24.09
C GLU A 219 -19.04 31.60 -23.48
N GLY A 220 -18.09 32.42 -23.01
CA GLY A 220 -18.36 33.70 -22.34
C GLY A 220 -18.73 33.61 -20.85
N GLN A 221 -18.72 32.42 -20.24
CA GLN A 221 -18.87 32.24 -18.80
C GLN A 221 -17.51 32.21 -18.09
N ASP A 222 -17.45 32.79 -16.89
CA ASP A 222 -16.27 32.78 -16.05
C ASP A 222 -16.35 31.67 -14.98
N ALA A 223 -15.27 30.91 -14.82
CA ALA A 223 -15.22 29.79 -13.87
C ALA A 223 -15.25 30.25 -12.40
N ALA A 224 -14.67 31.40 -12.08
CA ALA A 224 -14.72 31.95 -10.73
C ALA A 224 -16.14 32.38 -10.37
N GLU A 225 -16.86 33.01 -11.31
CA GLU A 225 -18.27 33.37 -11.12
C GLU A 225 -19.16 32.13 -10.91
N ILE A 226 -18.92 31.04 -11.65
CA ILE A 226 -19.62 29.76 -11.45
C ILE A 226 -19.31 29.20 -10.06
N ALA A 227 -18.05 29.21 -9.62
CA ALA A 227 -17.66 28.75 -8.30
C ALA A 227 -18.28 29.61 -7.18
N ASP A 228 -18.29 30.93 -7.35
CA ASP A 228 -18.90 31.88 -6.40
C ASP A 228 -20.41 31.70 -6.30
N TRP A 229 -21.08 31.31 -7.39
CA TRP A 229 -22.49 30.95 -7.32
C TRP A 229 -22.76 29.80 -6.33
N TYR A 230 -21.92 28.76 -6.30
CA TYR A 230 -22.06 27.66 -5.34
C TYR A 230 -21.81 28.12 -3.89
N VAL A 231 -20.82 29.00 -3.69
CA VAL A 231 -20.55 29.62 -2.38
C VAL A 231 -21.78 30.41 -1.91
N ASP A 232 -22.27 31.31 -2.76
CA ASP A 232 -23.34 32.25 -2.41
C ASP A 232 -24.71 31.58 -2.24
N LYS A 233 -25.03 30.58 -3.07
CA LYS A 233 -26.35 29.93 -3.05
C LYS A 233 -26.42 28.73 -2.11
N LEU A 234 -25.33 27.97 -1.99
CA LEU A 234 -25.33 26.71 -1.25
C LEU A 234 -24.42 26.73 -0.02
N GLY A 235 -23.66 27.80 0.21
CA GLY A 235 -22.75 27.92 1.36
C GLY A 235 -21.53 26.99 1.26
N PHE A 236 -21.10 26.65 0.04
CA PHE A 236 -19.93 25.82 -0.17
C PHE A 236 -18.65 26.58 0.15
N ASN A 237 -17.59 25.85 0.51
CA ASN A 237 -16.23 26.37 0.52
C ASN A 237 -15.68 26.36 -0.91
N LYS A 238 -14.77 27.28 -1.21
CA LYS A 238 -14.07 27.40 -2.50
C LYS A 238 -12.56 27.26 -2.29
N PHE A 239 -11.91 26.50 -3.16
CA PHE A 239 -10.46 26.40 -3.28
C PHE A 239 -10.06 26.68 -4.74
N GLU A 240 -9.06 27.52 -4.94
CA GLU A 240 -8.53 27.86 -6.26
C GLU A 240 -7.22 27.11 -6.52
N GLY A 241 -7.16 26.41 -7.65
CA GLY A 241 -5.98 25.71 -8.13
C GLY A 241 -5.54 26.23 -9.50
N GLU A 242 -4.47 25.66 -10.05
CA GLU A 242 -3.99 26.04 -11.38
C GLU A 242 -4.98 25.55 -12.45
N GLY A 243 -5.77 26.47 -12.99
CA GLY A 243 -6.72 26.19 -14.08
C GLY A 243 -8.07 25.61 -13.65
N TYR A 244 -8.38 25.59 -12.35
CA TYR A 244 -9.68 25.11 -11.84
C TYR A 244 -10.04 25.71 -10.47
N TYR A 245 -11.31 25.56 -10.09
CA TYR A 245 -11.82 25.80 -8.74
C TYR A 245 -12.50 24.54 -8.21
N PHE A 246 -12.20 24.15 -6.96
CA PHE A 246 -13.01 23.18 -6.24
C PHE A 246 -14.03 23.89 -5.37
N VAL A 247 -15.28 23.43 -5.42
CA VAL A 247 -16.32 23.79 -4.45
C VAL A 247 -16.80 22.55 -3.70
N PHE A 248 -16.91 22.66 -2.37
CA PHE A 248 -17.13 21.51 -1.49
C PHE A 248 -17.80 21.91 -0.15
N SER A 249 -18.31 20.92 0.59
CA SER A 249 -18.92 21.13 1.91
C SER A 249 -18.19 20.31 2.99
N GLN A 250 -18.77 20.19 4.20
CA GLN A 250 -18.23 19.30 5.23
C GLN A 250 -18.48 17.81 4.95
N GLY A 251 -19.43 17.49 4.05
CA GLY A 251 -19.68 16.13 3.60
C GLY A 251 -18.69 15.66 2.53
N PRO A 252 -18.66 14.35 2.22
CA PRO A 252 -17.82 13.81 1.17
C PRO A 252 -18.24 14.34 -0.22
N GLY A 253 -17.26 14.56 -1.09
CA GLY A 253 -17.46 14.97 -2.47
C GLY A 253 -17.11 16.44 -2.72
N ARG A 254 -16.69 16.72 -3.96
CA ARG A 254 -16.36 18.06 -4.44
C ARG A 254 -16.78 18.19 -5.91
N ILE A 255 -17.01 19.43 -6.33
CA ILE A 255 -17.24 19.77 -7.74
C ILE A 255 -16.03 20.55 -8.22
N GLU A 256 -15.45 20.12 -9.33
CA GLU A 256 -14.41 20.87 -10.05
C GLU A 256 -15.08 21.79 -11.09
N VAL A 257 -14.66 23.05 -11.13
CA VAL A 257 -15.05 24.00 -12.16
C VAL A 257 -13.78 24.39 -12.90
N LEU A 258 -13.62 23.93 -14.14
CA LEU A 258 -12.40 24.22 -14.90
C LEU A 258 -12.42 25.63 -15.48
N SER A 259 -11.26 26.25 -15.58
CA SER A 259 -11.14 27.60 -16.15
C SER A 259 -11.15 27.61 -17.68
N ALA A 260 -10.88 26.47 -18.32
CA ALA A 260 -10.86 26.36 -19.78
C ALA A 260 -12.22 25.94 -20.34
N HIS A 261 -12.61 26.57 -21.45
CA HIS A 261 -13.71 26.10 -22.27
C HIS A 261 -13.26 24.90 -23.11
N GLU A 262 -13.86 23.74 -22.89
CA GLU A 262 -13.68 22.56 -23.74
C GLU A 262 -14.99 22.18 -24.44
N PRO A 263 -14.97 21.40 -25.54
CA PRO A 263 -16.19 20.84 -26.11
C PRO A 263 -16.90 19.85 -25.15
N ILE A 264 -16.21 19.44 -24.07
CA ILE A 264 -16.71 18.58 -23.01
C ILE A 264 -17.50 19.43 -22.00
N ARG A 265 -18.73 19.02 -21.66
CA ARG A 265 -19.60 19.79 -20.74
C ARG A 265 -19.40 19.45 -19.27
N ALA A 266 -18.95 18.23 -19.00
CA ALA A 266 -18.68 17.72 -17.66
C ALA A 266 -17.76 16.50 -17.74
N HIS A 267 -17.00 16.27 -16.68
CA HIS A 267 -16.28 15.02 -16.47
C HIS A 267 -16.62 14.43 -15.10
N MET A 268 -16.22 13.18 -14.88
CA MET A 268 -16.31 12.53 -13.59
C MET A 268 -14.98 11.86 -13.30
N ALA A 269 -14.30 12.33 -12.25
CA ALA A 269 -13.15 11.64 -11.72
C ALA A 269 -13.64 10.51 -10.80
N ILE A 270 -13.25 9.28 -11.12
CA ILE A 270 -13.62 8.12 -10.31
C ILE A 270 -12.47 7.76 -9.36
N LYS A 271 -12.84 7.29 -8.17
CA LYS A 271 -11.93 6.58 -7.29
C LYS A 271 -11.88 5.13 -7.75
N VAL A 272 -10.69 4.71 -8.15
CA VAL A 272 -10.35 3.31 -8.36
C VAL A 272 -9.50 2.83 -7.19
N ARG A 273 -9.60 1.54 -6.87
CA ARG A 273 -8.73 0.94 -5.84
C ARG A 273 -7.28 0.96 -6.27
#